data_AF-A0A9P5H6R7-F1
#
_entry.id   AF-A0A9P5H6R7-F1
#
_cell.length_a   1.000
_cell.length_b   1.000
_cell.length_c   1.000
_cell.angle_alpha   90.00
_cell.angle_beta   90.00
_cell.angle_gamma   90.00
#
_symmetry.space_group_name_H-M   'P 1'
#
loop_
_entity.id
_entity.type
_entity.pdbx_description
1 polymer ?
#
loop_
_entity_poly.entity_id
_entity_poly.type
_entity_poly.pdbx_seq_one_letter_code
_entity_poly.pdbx_strand_id
1 'polypeptide(L)'
;MGSSDIAPDTAPIWLVPASTACLAAGIFFWLAAYVLMIRRSLATKATPAPLLALALNLSWEVVYAFGVCEAPIEFFGFTLWLLLDIPVLYATLKTAPRSFASSPLIARNIPLLLGIMFLFGLVGNALFVWWWLKEPHRGYGIKWGKTWKGLEARDTTELAFWSAGVAQMAFSVSALAMLLQRGHSGGQSYAIW
;
A
#
# COMPACT_ATOMS: atom_id res chain seq x y z
N MET A 1 -3.03 2.31 12.06
CA MET A 1 -2.42 3.57 12.52
C MET A 1 -3.40 4.27 13.42
N GLY A 2 -2.95 4.62 14.62
CA GLY A 2 -3.76 5.24 15.66
C GLY A 2 -4.36 4.26 16.67
N SER A 3 -3.93 2.99 16.70
CA SER A 3 -4.38 2.07 17.77
C SER A 3 -3.89 2.49 19.17
N SER A 4 -2.88 3.36 19.23
CA SER A 4 -2.34 3.95 20.45
C SER A 4 -2.94 5.33 20.77
N ASP A 5 -3.84 5.85 19.93
CA ASP A 5 -4.41 7.18 20.11
C ASP A 5 -5.38 7.22 21.29
N ILE A 6 -5.37 8.35 22.01
CA ILE A 6 -6.32 8.63 23.09
C ILE A 6 -7.50 9.40 22.49
N ALA A 7 -8.65 8.75 22.41
CA ALA A 7 -9.87 9.40 21.98
C ALA A 7 -10.36 10.42 23.03
N PRO A 8 -10.96 11.55 22.62
CA PRO A 8 -11.53 12.51 23.57
C PRO A 8 -12.69 11.89 24.35
N ASP A 9 -12.97 12.41 25.55
CA ASP A 9 -14.02 11.86 26.46
C ASP A 9 -15.43 11.85 25.84
N THR A 10 -15.67 12.70 24.84
CA THR A 10 -16.93 12.75 24.08
C THR A 10 -17.05 11.65 23.03
N ALA A 11 -15.96 10.95 22.69
CA ALA A 11 -15.97 9.90 21.69
C ALA A 11 -16.61 8.62 22.25
N PRO A 12 -17.41 7.90 21.46
CA PRO A 12 -17.96 6.62 21.89
C PRO A 12 -16.84 5.61 22.18
N ILE A 13 -16.98 4.86 23.29
CA ILE A 13 -15.98 3.86 23.72
C ILE A 13 -15.70 2.76 22.69
N TRP A 14 -16.63 2.52 21.77
CA TRP A 14 -16.50 1.52 20.71
C TRP A 14 -15.71 2.00 19.48
N LEU A 15 -15.40 3.30 19.37
CA LEU A 15 -14.80 3.89 18.17
C LEU A 15 -13.41 3.30 17.86
N VAL A 16 -12.50 3.29 18.84
CA VAL A 16 -11.14 2.75 18.67
C VAL A 16 -11.16 1.22 18.46
N PRO A 17 -11.95 0.43 19.22
CA PRO A 17 -12.14 -1.00 18.93
C PRO A 17 -12.65 -1.28 17.52
N ALA A 18 -13.67 -0.53 17.06
CA ALA A 18 -14.23 -0.71 15.72
C ALA A 18 -13.21 -0.38 14.62
N SER A 19 -12.49 0.74 14.75
CA SER A 19 -11.39 1.11 13.85
C SER A 19 -10.32 0.01 13.78
N THR A 20 -9.93 -0.54 14.93
CA THR A 20 -8.94 -1.62 15.02
C THR A 20 -9.45 -2.91 14.35
N ALA A 21 -10.72 -3.26 14.54
CA ALA A 21 -11.33 -4.41 13.88
C ALA A 21 -11.40 -4.23 12.34
N CYS A 22 -11.75 -3.03 11.86
CA CYS A 22 -11.72 -2.71 10.44
C CYS A 22 -10.31 -2.82 9.86
N LEU A 23 -9.29 -2.36 10.58
CA LEU A 23 -7.89 -2.52 10.17
C LEU A 23 -7.50 -3.99 10.07
N ALA A 24 -7.83 -4.81 11.07
CA ALA A 24 -7.55 -6.24 11.06
C ALA A 24 -8.23 -6.97 9.90
N ALA A 25 -9.50 -6.64 9.62
CA ALA A 25 -10.21 -7.16 8.45
C ALA A 25 -9.54 -6.75 7.14
N GLY A 26 -9.15 -5.47 7.02
CA GLY A 26 -8.40 -4.96 5.88
C GLY A 26 -7.09 -5.71 5.66
N ILE A 27 -6.30 -5.95 6.72
CA ILE A 27 -5.09 -6.76 6.67
C ILE A 27 -5.38 -8.14 6.10
N PHE A 28 -6.38 -8.84 6.66
CA PHE A 28 -6.72 -10.19 6.25
C PHE A 28 -7.14 -10.29 4.78
N PHE A 29 -8.07 -9.45 4.33
CA PHE A 29 -8.57 -9.48 2.95
C PHE A 29 -7.48 -9.11 1.94
N TRP A 30 -6.61 -8.17 2.29
CA TRP A 30 -5.51 -7.76 1.41
C TRP A 30 -4.45 -8.86 1.27
N LEU A 31 -4.12 -9.57 2.35
CA LEU A 31 -3.23 -10.75 2.29
C LEU A 31 -3.84 -11.86 1.42
N ALA A 32 -5.15 -12.10 1.55
CA ALA A 32 -5.85 -13.06 0.69
C ALA A 32 -5.81 -12.63 -0.79
N ALA A 33 -6.00 -11.34 -1.08
CA ALA A 33 -5.89 -10.79 -2.42
C ALA A 33 -4.49 -11.05 -3.00
N TYR A 34 -3.40 -10.80 -2.27
CA TYR A 34 -2.04 -11.12 -2.71
C TYR A 34 -1.89 -12.58 -3.11
N VAL A 35 -2.32 -13.52 -2.27
CA VAL A 35 -2.23 -14.96 -2.57
C VAL A 35 -3.00 -15.31 -3.85
N LEU A 36 -4.22 -14.80 -4.00
CA LEU A 36 -5.04 -15.06 -5.18
C LEU A 36 -4.47 -14.40 -6.46
N MET A 37 -3.94 -13.19 -6.35
CA MET A 37 -3.26 -12.47 -7.43
C MET A 37 -2.07 -13.25 -7.96
N ILE A 38 -1.21 -13.75 -7.05
CA ILE A 38 -0.03 -14.55 -7.43
C ILE A 38 -0.47 -15.80 -8.19
N ARG A 39 -1.42 -16.56 -7.64
CA ARG A 39 -1.94 -17.79 -8.25
C ARG A 39 -2.50 -17.51 -9.64
N ARG A 40 -3.33 -16.47 -9.78
CA ARG A 40 -3.97 -16.12 -11.04
C ARG A 40 -2.98 -15.59 -12.07
N SER A 41 -2.02 -14.75 -11.66
CA SER A 41 -0.93 -14.26 -12.51
C SER A 41 -0.14 -15.41 -13.11
N LEU A 42 0.30 -16.36 -12.29
CA LEU A 42 1.10 -17.49 -12.76
C LEU A 42 0.30 -18.43 -13.67
N ALA A 43 -0.98 -18.67 -13.38
CA ALA A 43 -1.86 -19.50 -14.21
C ALA A 43 -2.18 -18.88 -15.57
N THR A 44 -2.49 -17.57 -15.58
CA THR A 44 -2.88 -16.84 -16.80
C THR A 44 -1.69 -16.23 -17.54
N LYS A 45 -0.49 -16.30 -16.95
CA LYS A 45 0.76 -15.77 -17.50
C LYS A 45 0.74 -14.26 -17.75
N ALA A 46 -0.11 -13.53 -17.03
CA ALA A 46 -0.30 -12.10 -17.13
C ALA A 46 0.00 -11.42 -15.78
N THR A 47 0.49 -10.18 -15.81
CA THR A 47 0.89 -9.47 -14.58
C THR A 47 -0.24 -9.35 -13.57
N PRO A 48 0.05 -9.58 -12.27
CA PRO A 48 -0.95 -9.48 -11.23
C PRO A 48 -1.37 -8.02 -11.04
N ALA A 49 -0.44 -7.06 -11.06
CA ALA A 49 -0.76 -5.66 -10.85
C ALA A 49 -0.05 -4.77 -11.89
N PRO A 50 -0.52 -3.52 -12.07
CA PRO A 50 0.24 -2.52 -12.80
C PRO A 50 1.59 -2.25 -12.13
N LEU A 51 2.65 -2.03 -12.94
CA LEU A 51 4.02 -1.85 -12.43
C LEU A 51 4.14 -0.68 -11.44
N LEU A 52 3.55 0.47 -11.79
CA LEU A 52 3.56 1.66 -10.94
C LEU A 52 2.86 1.40 -9.60
N ALA A 53 1.72 0.71 -9.65
CA ALA A 53 0.92 0.45 -8.47
C ALA A 53 1.66 -0.50 -7.49
N LEU A 54 2.28 -1.56 -8.01
CA LEU A 54 3.11 -2.46 -7.22
C LEU A 54 4.32 -1.74 -6.61
N ALA A 55 5.01 -0.92 -7.41
CA ALA A 55 6.19 -0.18 -6.93
C ALA A 55 5.84 0.82 -5.83
N LEU A 56 4.73 1.56 -5.99
CA LEU A 56 4.23 2.49 -4.98
C LEU A 56 3.80 1.74 -3.71
N ASN A 57 3.09 0.62 -3.87
CA ASN A 57 2.65 -0.21 -2.74
C ASN A 57 3.84 -0.71 -1.91
N LEU A 58 4.81 -1.34 -2.57
CA LEU A 58 6.03 -1.83 -1.91
C LEU A 58 6.77 -0.70 -1.19
N SER A 59 6.89 0.47 -1.84
CA SER A 59 7.55 1.63 -1.24
C SER A 59 6.81 2.19 -0.03
N TRP A 60 5.47 2.19 -0.08
CA TRP A 60 4.61 2.64 1.01
C TRP A 60 4.73 1.68 2.20
N GLU A 61 4.63 0.37 1.97
CA GLU A 61 4.77 -0.62 3.03
C GLU A 61 6.13 -0.55 3.73
N VAL A 62 7.23 -0.36 3.00
CA VAL A 62 8.56 -0.14 3.59
C VAL A 62 8.58 1.12 4.47
N VAL A 63 8.15 2.27 3.95
CA VAL A 63 8.20 3.53 4.71
C VAL A 63 7.32 3.46 5.94
N TYR A 64 6.13 2.88 5.84
CA TYR A 64 5.18 2.86 6.93
C TYR A 64 5.49 1.80 7.97
N ALA A 65 5.95 0.60 7.58
CA ALA A 65 6.39 -0.43 8.52
C ALA A 65 7.52 0.09 9.42
N PHE A 66 8.57 0.67 8.83
CA PHE A 66 9.78 1.02 9.57
C PHE A 66 9.82 2.48 10.05
N GLY A 67 9.12 3.38 9.35
CA GLY A 67 9.10 4.81 9.65
C GLY A 67 7.96 5.21 10.55
N VAL A 68 6.75 4.69 10.34
CA VAL A 68 5.51 5.27 10.90
C VAL A 68 4.90 4.43 12.02
N CYS A 69 4.82 3.10 11.87
CA CYS A 69 4.15 2.23 12.83
C CYS A 69 4.73 2.36 14.25
N GLU A 70 3.84 2.35 15.24
CA GLU A 70 4.20 2.41 16.67
C GLU A 70 3.72 1.19 17.43
N ALA A 71 2.48 0.77 17.15
CA ALA A 71 1.90 -0.38 17.82
C ALA A 71 2.38 -1.69 17.16
N PRO A 72 2.66 -2.75 17.96
CA PRO A 72 3.10 -4.04 17.43
C PRO A 72 2.15 -4.64 16.38
N ILE A 73 0.83 -4.45 16.53
CA ILE A 73 -0.17 -4.94 15.57
C ILE A 73 -0.03 -4.27 14.20
N GLU A 74 0.26 -2.98 14.18
CA GLU A 74 0.43 -2.21 12.95
C GLU A 74 1.73 -2.64 12.27
N PHE A 75 2.83 -2.69 13.02
CA PHE A 75 4.12 -3.16 12.52
C PHE A 75 4.03 -4.58 11.92
N PHE A 76 3.36 -5.49 12.61
CA PHE A 76 3.17 -6.86 12.14
C PHE A 76 2.32 -6.92 10.86
N GLY A 77 1.20 -6.20 10.80
CA GLY A 77 0.33 -6.15 9.63
C GLY A 77 1.07 -5.64 8.38
N PHE A 78 1.79 -4.53 8.51
CA PHE A 78 2.58 -3.95 7.43
C PHE A 78 3.74 -4.85 7.00
N THR A 79 4.42 -5.49 7.95
CA THR A 79 5.51 -6.43 7.65
C THR A 79 4.99 -7.66 6.90
N LEU A 80 3.83 -8.20 7.29
CA LEU A 80 3.21 -9.31 6.56
C LEU A 80 2.81 -8.92 5.13
N TRP A 81 2.25 -7.73 4.94
CA TRP A 81 1.99 -7.23 3.60
C TRP A 81 3.27 -7.17 2.77
N LEU A 82 4.35 -6.60 3.32
CA LEU A 82 5.65 -6.50 2.66
C LEU A 82 6.24 -7.87 2.28
N LEU A 83 6.08 -8.85 3.17
CA LEU A 83 6.54 -10.21 2.92
C LEU A 83 5.76 -10.91 1.80
N LEU A 84 4.45 -10.67 1.68
CA LEU A 84 3.65 -11.20 0.57
C LEU A 84 3.83 -10.43 -0.73
N ASP A 85 4.26 -9.17 -0.66
CA ASP A 85 4.62 -8.37 -1.83
C ASP A 85 5.84 -8.95 -2.56
N ILE A 86 6.74 -9.67 -1.87
CA ILE A 86 7.88 -10.37 -2.49
C ILE A 86 7.41 -11.43 -3.52
N PRO A 87 6.53 -12.39 -3.18
CA PRO A 87 5.89 -13.26 -4.15
C PRO A 87 5.10 -12.55 -5.26
N VAL A 88 4.42 -11.43 -4.97
CA VAL A 88 3.72 -10.63 -6.00
C VAL A 88 4.71 -10.03 -6.99
N LEU A 89 5.82 -9.49 -6.49
CA LEU A 89 6.93 -8.97 -7.29
C LEU A 89 7.55 -10.07 -8.15
N TYR A 90 7.80 -11.25 -7.59
CA TYR A 90 8.27 -12.40 -8.36
C TYR A 90 7.31 -12.75 -9.50
N ALA A 91 6.01 -12.87 -9.20
CA ALA A 91 5.00 -13.20 -10.20
C ALA A 91 4.93 -12.13 -11.29
N THR A 92 5.09 -10.85 -10.92
CA THR A 92 5.16 -9.72 -11.86
C THR A 92 6.38 -9.80 -12.76
N LEU A 93 7.58 -9.94 -12.21
CA LEU A 93 8.83 -10.04 -12.98
C LEU A 93 8.79 -11.22 -13.97
N LYS A 94 8.17 -12.34 -13.57
CA LYS A 94 8.03 -13.54 -14.41
C LYS A 94 7.03 -13.37 -15.57
N THR A 95 5.96 -12.59 -15.37
CA THR A 95 4.84 -12.49 -16.33
C THR A 95 4.82 -11.19 -17.14
N ALA A 96 5.48 -10.14 -16.64
CA ALA A 96 5.53 -8.83 -17.28
C ALA A 96 6.13 -8.84 -18.70
N PRO A 97 7.23 -9.54 -19.00
CA PRO A 97 7.76 -9.57 -20.36
C PRO A 97 6.72 -10.05 -21.40
N ARG A 98 5.84 -10.99 -21.02
CA ARG A 98 4.73 -11.44 -21.87
C ARG A 98 3.61 -10.41 -21.92
N SER A 99 3.25 -9.82 -20.78
CA SER A 99 2.16 -8.83 -20.69
C SER A 99 2.49 -7.55 -21.47
N PHE A 100 3.77 -7.22 -21.60
CA PHE A 100 4.28 -6.07 -22.36
C PHE A 100 4.88 -6.48 -23.72
N ALA A 101 4.52 -7.64 -24.28
CA ALA A 101 5.09 -8.13 -25.53
C ALA A 101 4.89 -7.17 -26.73
N SER A 102 3.83 -6.36 -26.72
CA SER A 102 3.57 -5.30 -27.71
C SER A 102 4.51 -4.09 -27.57
N SER A 103 5.30 -4.01 -26.51
CA SER A 103 6.24 -2.92 -26.21
C SER A 103 7.62 -3.50 -25.82
N PRO A 104 8.45 -3.92 -26.80
CA PRO A 104 9.70 -4.64 -26.53
C PRO A 104 10.69 -3.91 -25.63
N LEU A 105 10.76 -2.57 -25.73
CA LEU A 105 11.61 -1.75 -24.86
C LEU A 105 11.18 -1.86 -23.39
N ILE A 106 9.87 -1.85 -23.11
CA ILE A 106 9.34 -2.00 -21.76
C ILE A 106 9.58 -3.44 -21.27
N ALA A 107 9.22 -4.44 -22.08
CA ALA A 107 9.34 -5.86 -21.72
C ALA A 107 10.75 -6.29 -21.32
N ARG A 108 11.78 -5.70 -21.95
CA ARG A 108 13.20 -5.98 -21.65
C ARG A 108 13.71 -5.27 -20.40
N ASN A 109 13.08 -4.17 -20.01
CA ASN A 109 13.55 -3.29 -18.94
C ASN A 109 12.64 -3.31 -17.69
N ILE A 110 11.73 -4.29 -17.56
CA ILE A 110 10.79 -4.38 -16.43
C ILE A 110 11.49 -4.25 -15.06
N PRO A 111 12.59 -4.98 -14.74
CA PRO A 111 13.21 -4.87 -13.42
C PRO A 111 13.75 -3.47 -13.14
N LEU A 112 14.36 -2.83 -14.16
CA LEU A 112 14.88 -1.47 -14.05
C LEU A 112 13.74 -0.46 -13.83
N LEU A 113 12.66 -0.55 -14.62
CA LEU A 113 11.50 0.33 -14.50
C LEU A 113 10.85 0.21 -13.13
N LEU A 114 10.64 -1.01 -12.64
CA LEU A 114 10.13 -1.25 -11.29
C LEU A 114 11.07 -0.69 -10.23
N GLY A 115 12.38 -0.88 -10.36
CA GLY A 115 13.37 -0.33 -9.44
C GLY A 115 13.34 1.19 -9.37
N ILE A 116 13.26 1.86 -10.52
CA ILE A 116 13.15 3.33 -10.60
C ILE A 116 11.84 3.81 -9.96
N MET A 117 10.71 3.18 -10.30
CA MET A 117 9.40 3.53 -9.73
C MET A 117 9.37 3.30 -8.21
N PHE A 118 9.98 2.21 -7.74
CA PHE A 118 10.08 1.90 -6.32
C PHE A 118 10.93 2.93 -5.59
N LEU A 119 12.11 3.28 -6.12
CA LEU A 119 12.97 4.30 -5.51
C LEU A 119 12.28 5.67 -5.47
N PHE A 120 11.61 6.05 -6.55
CA PHE A 120 10.82 7.28 -6.59
C PHE A 120 9.70 7.26 -5.55
N GLY A 121 8.95 6.16 -5.47
CA GLY A 121 7.92 5.96 -4.45
C GLY A 121 8.47 5.99 -3.03
N LEU A 122 9.66 5.40 -2.81
CA LEU A 122 10.30 5.32 -1.51
C LEU A 122 10.70 6.72 -1.02
N VAL A 123 11.37 7.49 -1.88
CA VAL A 123 11.75 8.87 -1.60
C VAL A 123 10.50 9.74 -1.41
N GLY A 124 9.51 9.62 -2.29
CA GLY A 124 8.27 10.40 -2.21
C GLY A 124 7.50 10.14 -0.91
N ASN A 125 7.28 8.88 -0.56
CA ASN A 125 6.63 8.49 0.68
C ASN A 125 7.44 8.93 1.91
N ALA A 126 8.75 8.72 1.91
CA ALA A 126 9.61 9.12 3.02
C ALA A 126 9.61 10.63 3.24
N LEU A 127 9.70 11.43 2.17
CA LEU A 127 9.63 12.89 2.25
C LEU A 127 8.26 13.36 2.71
N PHE A 128 7.18 12.74 2.24
CA PHE A 128 5.83 13.07 2.68
C PHE A 128 5.62 12.77 4.16
N VAL A 129 6.03 11.59 4.62
CA VAL A 129 5.97 11.19 6.04
C VAL A 129 6.83 12.10 6.90
N TRP A 130 8.07 12.37 6.48
CA TRP A 130 8.97 13.28 7.19
C TRP A 130 8.35 14.66 7.30
N TRP A 131 7.88 15.21 6.18
CA TRP A 131 7.20 16.50 6.16
C TRP A 131 6.03 16.47 7.14
N TRP A 132 5.11 15.50 7.01
CA TRP A 132 3.90 15.41 7.83
C TRP A 132 4.18 15.38 9.34
N LEU A 133 5.12 14.54 9.78
CA LEU A 133 5.37 14.28 11.21
C LEU A 133 6.32 15.29 11.85
N LYS A 134 7.00 16.13 11.05
CA LYS A 134 7.96 17.13 11.54
C LYS A 134 7.32 18.14 12.49
N GLU A 135 6.11 18.60 12.19
CA GLU A 135 5.42 19.65 12.95
C GLU A 135 4.16 19.10 13.63
N PRO A 136 3.85 19.54 14.86
CA PRO A 136 2.61 19.17 15.53
C PRO A 136 1.40 19.79 14.83
N HIS A 137 0.22 19.23 15.08
CA HIS A 137 -1.08 19.75 14.63
C HIS A 137 -1.27 19.83 13.10
N ARG A 138 -0.45 19.13 12.32
CA ARG A 138 -0.64 19.05 10.88
C ARG A 138 -1.84 18.17 10.52
N GLY A 139 -2.54 18.55 9.46
CA GLY A 139 -3.78 17.91 9.03
C GLY A 139 -5.01 18.65 9.55
N TYR A 140 -6.18 18.03 9.42
CA TYR A 140 -7.45 18.65 9.78
C TYR A 140 -7.92 18.27 11.18
N GLY A 141 -8.46 19.24 11.92
CA GLY A 141 -9.06 19.03 13.23
C GLY A 141 -8.08 19.03 14.41
N ILE A 142 -8.63 18.80 15.61
CA ILE A 142 -7.87 18.80 16.87
C ILE A 142 -7.04 17.51 16.96
N LYS A 143 -5.72 17.65 17.19
CA LYS A 143 -4.77 16.52 17.24
C LYS A 143 -4.40 16.06 18.66
N TRP A 144 -5.18 16.47 19.66
CA TRP A 144 -4.91 16.12 21.05
C TRP A 144 -5.17 14.62 21.24
N GLY A 145 -4.32 13.94 22.01
CA GLY A 145 -4.37 12.48 22.17
C GLY A 145 -3.80 11.68 20.99
N LYS A 146 -3.43 12.33 19.88
CA LYS A 146 -2.62 11.72 18.81
C LYS A 146 -1.16 11.75 19.23
N THR A 147 -0.48 10.62 19.17
CA THR A 147 0.95 10.54 19.51
C THR A 147 1.71 9.79 18.44
N TRP A 148 2.94 10.21 18.18
CA TRP A 148 3.87 9.47 17.34
C TRP A 148 5.27 9.42 17.97
N LYS A 149 5.73 8.22 18.35
CA LYS A 149 7.03 7.95 18.99
C LYS A 149 7.30 8.86 20.20
N GLY A 150 6.27 9.07 21.02
CA GLY A 150 6.31 9.95 22.18
C GLY A 150 6.14 11.44 21.88
N LEU A 151 5.95 11.84 20.61
CA LEU A 151 5.66 13.21 20.21
C LEU A 151 4.15 13.42 20.08
N GLU A 152 3.58 14.33 20.85
CA GLU A 152 2.14 14.61 20.82
C GLU A 152 1.69 15.36 19.55
N ALA A 153 0.40 15.32 19.22
CA ALA A 153 -0.20 16.03 18.10
C ALA A 153 0.35 15.66 16.71
N ARG A 154 0.81 14.41 16.54
CA ARG A 154 1.23 13.86 15.25
C ARG A 154 0.24 12.77 14.83
N ASP A 155 -0.59 13.06 13.82
CA ASP A 155 -1.67 12.17 13.41
C ASP A 155 -1.22 11.20 12.31
N THR A 156 -0.87 9.98 12.71
CA THR A 156 -0.48 8.91 11.78
C THR A 156 -1.69 8.30 11.07
N THR A 157 -2.90 8.40 11.63
CA THR A 157 -4.13 7.91 11.00
C THR A 157 -4.46 8.75 9.77
N GLU A 158 -4.48 10.08 9.88
CA GLU A 158 -4.76 10.96 8.74
C GLU A 158 -3.64 10.90 7.70
N LEU A 159 -2.38 10.82 8.14
CA LEU A 159 -1.23 10.57 7.26
C LEU A 159 -1.43 9.32 6.40
N ALA A 160 -1.80 8.21 7.04
CA ALA A 160 -2.08 6.95 6.37
C ALA A 160 -3.26 7.06 5.41
N PHE A 161 -4.33 7.74 5.82
CA PHE A 161 -5.51 7.96 4.99
C PHE A 161 -5.16 8.65 3.68
N TRP A 162 -4.43 9.77 3.73
CA TRP A 162 -4.06 10.51 2.52
C TRP A 162 -3.09 9.75 1.62
N SER A 163 -2.04 9.19 2.20
CA SER A 163 -1.03 8.46 1.42
C SER A 163 -1.60 7.18 0.79
N ALA A 164 -2.36 6.39 1.55
CA ALA A 164 -3.02 5.19 1.04
C ALA A 164 -4.09 5.57 0.01
N GLY A 165 -4.86 6.64 0.23
CA GLY A 165 -5.85 7.12 -0.72
C GLY A 165 -5.23 7.48 -2.08
N VAL A 166 -4.10 8.20 -2.09
CA VAL A 166 -3.36 8.51 -3.32
C VAL A 166 -2.82 7.25 -3.99
N ALA A 167 -2.25 6.32 -3.22
CA ALA A 167 -1.76 5.05 -3.74
C ALA A 167 -2.89 4.21 -4.37
N GLN A 168 -4.05 4.14 -3.72
CA GLN A 168 -5.24 3.42 -4.22
C GLN A 168 -5.84 4.08 -5.47
N MET A 169 -5.82 5.40 -5.56
CA MET A 169 -6.21 6.12 -6.77
C MET A 169 -5.27 5.78 -7.93
N ALA A 170 -3.94 5.83 -7.69
CA ALA A 170 -2.95 5.46 -8.68
C ALA A 170 -3.09 3.98 -9.11
N PHE A 171 -3.39 3.09 -8.16
CA PHE A 171 -3.69 1.69 -8.43
C PHE A 171 -4.90 1.56 -9.36
N SER A 172 -6.02 2.22 -9.02
CA SER A 172 -7.28 2.14 -9.77
C SER A 172 -7.13 2.62 -11.22
N VAL A 173 -6.51 3.79 -11.41
CA VAL A 173 -6.24 4.36 -12.75
C VAL A 173 -5.30 3.44 -13.54
N SER A 174 -4.23 2.95 -12.91
CA SER A 174 -3.26 2.07 -13.57
C SER A 174 -3.85 0.70 -13.91
N ALA A 175 -4.77 0.18 -13.08
CA ALA A 175 -5.45 -1.08 -13.30
C ALA A 175 -6.40 -0.99 -14.51
N LEU A 176 -7.13 0.13 -14.63
CA LEU A 176 -7.94 0.43 -15.81
C LEU A 176 -7.07 0.55 -17.07
N ALA A 177 -5.97 1.31 -17.01
CA ALA A 177 -5.04 1.44 -18.13
C ALA A 177 -4.45 0.08 -18.55
N MET A 178 -4.05 -0.75 -17.59
CA MET A 178 -3.56 -2.11 -17.84
C MET A 178 -4.62 -2.98 -18.50
N LEU A 179 -5.89 -2.92 -18.06
CA LEU A 179 -7.00 -3.65 -18.65
C LEU A 179 -7.22 -3.25 -20.11
N LEU A 180 -7.23 -1.94 -20.40
CA LEU A 180 -7.39 -1.40 -21.75
C LEU A 180 -6.22 -1.78 -22.66
N GLN A 181 -4.98 -1.68 -22.16
CA GLN A 181 -3.77 -2.02 -22.92
C GLN A 181 -3.74 -3.49 -23.36
N ARG A 182 -4.13 -4.41 -22.48
CA ARG A 182 -4.03 -5.86 -22.73
C ARG A 182 -5.28 -6.48 -23.34
N GLY A 183 -6.43 -5.82 -23.22
CA GLY A 183 -7.71 -6.29 -23.76
C GLY A 183 -8.31 -7.53 -23.06
N HIS A 184 -7.81 -7.93 -21.89
CA HIS A 184 -8.30 -9.10 -21.14
C HIS A 184 -8.12 -8.93 -19.64
N SER A 185 -8.76 -9.76 -18.80
CA SER A 185 -8.63 -9.66 -17.33
C SER A 185 -7.51 -10.51 -16.71
N GLY A 186 -6.77 -11.32 -17.49
CA GLY A 186 -5.69 -12.21 -17.01
C GLY A 186 -4.80 -11.60 -15.92
N GLY A 187 -4.43 -12.37 -14.91
CA GLY A 187 -3.73 -11.90 -13.72
C GLY A 187 -4.63 -11.33 -12.63
N GLN A 188 -5.88 -10.96 -12.95
CA GLN A 188 -6.86 -10.37 -12.02
C GLN A 188 -8.32 -10.80 -12.26
N SER A 189 -9.19 -10.58 -11.27
CA SER A 189 -10.66 -10.73 -11.40
C SER A 189 -11.43 -10.04 -10.29
N TYR A 190 -12.72 -9.77 -10.53
CA TYR A 190 -13.68 -9.34 -9.51
C TYR A 190 -13.84 -10.30 -8.32
N ALA A 191 -13.39 -11.55 -8.40
CA ALA A 191 -13.40 -12.45 -7.23
C ALA A 191 -12.20 -12.21 -6.28
N ILE A 192 -11.21 -11.42 -6.71
CA ILE A 192 -10.00 -11.10 -5.94
C ILE A 192 -10.14 -9.74 -5.22
N TRP A 193 -11.00 -8.85 -5.75
CA TRP A 193 -11.23 -7.48 -5.32
C TRP A 193 -12.69 -7.32 -4.88
#